data_AF-A0A0R1SRK0-F1
#
_entry.id   AF-A0A0R1SRK0-F1
#
_cell.length_a   1.000
_cell.length_b   1.000
_cell.length_c   1.000
_cell.angle_alpha   90.00
_cell.angle_beta   90.00
_cell.angle_gamma   90.00
#
_symmetry.space_group_name_H-M   'P 1'
#
loop_
_entity.id
_entity.type
_entity.pdbx_description
1 polymer ?
#
loop_
_entity_poly.entity_id
_entity_poly.type
_entity_poly.pdbx_seq_one_letter_code
_entity_poly.pdbx_strand_id
1 'polypeptide(L)'
;MAEKAKESAEEKKADAEEKPESKFNFSSDEVKKAVDLIEEKGYITKIDFKEMDDDDWAKGFSKEIDKVFQKSDEDPYIYYEKFDFVGGDIDSIIWNMDVIKTREGALEKLADVLKKRIK
;
A
#
# COMPACT_ATOMS: atom_id res chain seq x y z
N MET A 1 -44.54 -15.98 19.07
CA MET A 1 -43.37 -15.36 19.71
C MET A 1 -42.18 -16.28 19.41
N ALA A 2 -41.29 -15.82 18.54
CA ALA A 2 -39.95 -16.39 18.37
C ALA A 2 -39.08 -15.22 17.91
N GLU A 3 -38.05 -14.97 18.70
CA GLU A 3 -37.25 -13.77 18.74
C GLU A 3 -36.12 -13.78 17.71
N LYS A 4 -35.73 -12.57 17.29
CA LYS A 4 -34.38 -12.12 16.94
C LYS A 4 -33.47 -13.05 16.12
N ALA A 5 -33.28 -12.67 14.85
CA ALA A 5 -31.99 -12.80 14.17
C ALA A 5 -31.97 -11.94 12.90
N LYS A 6 -31.54 -10.67 13.00
CA LYS A 6 -30.86 -9.91 11.92
C LYS A 6 -30.01 -8.81 12.58
N GLU A 7 -28.95 -9.27 13.22
CA GLU A 7 -27.78 -8.46 13.53
C GLU A 7 -26.93 -8.35 12.24
N SER A 8 -26.15 -7.28 12.15
CA SER A 8 -25.08 -7.05 11.16
C SER A 8 -25.52 -6.62 9.75
N ALA A 9 -25.98 -5.38 9.66
CA ALA A 9 -25.72 -4.52 8.50
C ALA A 9 -24.77 -3.41 8.95
N GLU A 10 -23.58 -3.81 9.40
CA GLU A 10 -22.49 -2.90 9.73
C GLU A 10 -21.27 -3.32 8.92
N GLU A 11 -21.27 -2.94 7.64
CA GLU A 11 -20.04 -2.62 6.92
C GLU A 11 -20.32 -1.31 6.17
N LYS A 12 -20.46 -0.27 7.00
CA LYS A 12 -20.33 1.12 6.55
C LYS A 12 -18.91 1.23 6.02
N LYS A 13 -18.79 1.32 4.70
CA LYS A 13 -17.63 1.79 3.95
C LYS A 13 -16.91 2.87 4.76
N ALA A 14 -15.81 2.50 5.38
CA ALA A 14 -14.92 3.43 6.04
C ALA A 14 -13.98 4.01 4.98
N ASP A 15 -13.90 5.33 4.99
CA ASP A 15 -12.80 6.13 4.49
C ASP A 15 -12.63 6.25 2.96
N ALA A 16 -13.44 7.12 2.38
CA ALA A 16 -13.05 7.86 1.19
C ALA A 16 -13.46 9.33 1.37
N GLU A 17 -12.98 9.97 2.44
CA GLU A 17 -12.89 11.44 2.43
C GLU A 17 -11.62 11.80 1.65
N GLU A 18 -11.71 11.71 0.32
CA GLU A 18 -10.68 12.27 -0.57
C GLU A 18 -10.67 13.79 -0.44
N LYS A 19 -9.59 14.30 0.17
CA LYS A 19 -9.20 15.72 0.17
C LYS A 19 -7.71 15.81 -0.15
N PRO A 20 -7.28 16.89 -0.81
CA PRO A 20 -7.16 17.03 -2.26
C PRO A 20 -5.92 16.31 -2.84
N GLU A 21 -6.14 15.63 -3.97
CA GLU A 21 -5.19 14.83 -4.76
C GLU A 21 -4.09 15.65 -5.48
N SER A 22 -3.52 16.69 -4.88
CA SER A 22 -2.65 17.61 -5.68
C SER A 22 -1.55 18.31 -4.89
N LYS A 23 -0.96 17.66 -3.89
CA LYS A 23 0.26 18.20 -3.25
C LYS A 23 1.55 17.75 -3.93
N PHE A 24 1.53 16.57 -4.55
CA PHE A 24 2.72 15.97 -5.16
C PHE A 24 2.51 15.77 -6.66
N ASN A 25 3.55 16.07 -7.43
CA ASN A 25 3.56 15.88 -8.87
C ASN A 25 4.51 14.73 -9.19
N PHE A 26 3.96 13.52 -9.31
CA PHE A 26 4.73 12.31 -9.60
C PHE A 26 5.13 12.28 -11.07
N SER A 27 6.43 12.08 -11.37
CA SER A 27 6.85 11.94 -12.76
C SER A 27 6.37 10.62 -13.34
N SER A 28 5.99 10.62 -14.61
CA SER A 28 5.61 9.37 -15.31
C SER A 28 6.74 8.34 -15.31
N ASP A 29 8.01 8.78 -15.31
CA ASP A 29 9.17 7.90 -15.21
C ASP A 29 9.25 7.19 -13.85
N GLU A 30 8.93 7.89 -12.76
CA GLU A 30 8.94 7.32 -11.41
C GLU A 30 7.81 6.31 -11.23
N VAL A 31 6.60 6.65 -11.69
CA VAL A 31 5.44 5.76 -11.65
C VAL A 31 5.72 4.51 -12.48
N LYS A 32 6.29 4.64 -13.68
CA LYS A 32 6.68 3.48 -14.51
C LYS A 32 7.72 2.61 -13.84
N LYS A 33 8.75 3.21 -13.22
CA LYS A 33 9.77 2.46 -12.47
C LYS A 33 9.14 1.71 -11.29
N ALA A 34 8.18 2.31 -10.61
CA ALA A 34 7.47 1.68 -9.51
C ALA A 34 6.62 0.49 -9.98
N VAL A 35 5.89 0.67 -11.08
CA VAL A 35 5.11 -0.39 -11.73
C VAL A 35 6.03 -1.56 -12.10
N ASP A 36 7.13 -1.30 -12.80
CA ASP A 36 8.11 -2.32 -13.22
C ASP A 36 8.69 -3.08 -12.02
N LEU A 37 9.05 -2.38 -10.94
CA LEU A 37 9.52 -3.02 -9.70
C LEU A 37 8.41 -3.86 -9.02
N ILE A 38 7.16 -3.39 -9.03
CA ILE A 38 6.04 -4.14 -8.48
C ILE A 38 5.75 -5.39 -9.32
N GLU A 39 5.86 -5.31 -10.63
CA GLU A 39 5.74 -6.48 -11.53
C GLU A 39 6.91 -7.47 -11.34
N GLU A 40 8.14 -6.97 -11.17
CA GLU A 40 9.33 -7.82 -11.03
C GLU A 40 9.42 -8.52 -9.67
N LYS A 41 9.26 -7.78 -8.56
CA LYS A 41 9.47 -8.29 -7.19
C LYS A 41 8.23 -8.24 -6.29
N GLY A 42 7.14 -7.65 -6.74
CA GLY A 42 5.86 -7.61 -6.01
C GLY A 42 5.66 -6.44 -5.07
N TYR A 43 6.66 -5.57 -4.87
CA TYR A 43 6.59 -4.47 -3.89
C TYR A 43 7.63 -3.38 -4.14
N ILE A 44 7.44 -2.22 -3.52
CA ILE A 44 8.43 -1.15 -3.41
C ILE A 44 8.44 -0.58 -1.99
N THR A 45 9.59 -0.03 -1.60
CA THR A 45 9.81 0.55 -0.27
C THR A 45 10.61 1.85 -0.38
N LYS A 46 10.86 2.50 0.76
CA LYS A 46 11.74 3.67 0.82
C LYS A 46 13.18 3.46 0.36
N ILE A 47 13.62 2.20 0.23
CA ILE A 47 14.92 1.86 -0.37
C ILE A 47 14.91 2.13 -1.89
N ASP A 48 13.77 1.92 -2.54
CA ASP A 48 13.57 2.13 -3.96
C ASP A 48 13.28 3.60 -4.28
N PHE A 49 12.44 4.23 -3.44
CA PHE A 49 12.00 5.62 -3.55
C PHE A 49 12.11 6.30 -2.19
N LYS A 50 13.12 7.14 -1.98
CA LYS A 50 13.40 7.75 -0.67
C LYS A 50 12.24 8.61 -0.17
N GLU A 51 11.48 9.20 -1.09
CA GLU A 51 10.29 9.98 -0.80
C GLU A 51 9.16 9.18 -0.13
N MET A 52 9.18 7.84 -0.18
CA MET A 52 8.24 7.01 0.58
C MET A 52 8.41 7.08 2.10
N ASP A 53 9.48 7.73 2.59
CA ASP A 53 9.61 8.08 4.00
C ASP A 53 8.55 9.12 4.44
N ASP A 54 8.01 9.89 3.50
CA ASP A 54 6.84 10.76 3.70
C ASP A 54 5.54 9.97 3.44
N ASP A 55 4.67 9.90 4.46
CA ASP A 55 3.41 9.14 4.42
C ASP A 55 2.43 9.67 3.36
N ASP A 56 2.29 11.01 3.28
CA ASP A 56 1.38 11.64 2.32
C ASP A 56 1.88 11.39 0.88
N TRP A 57 3.19 11.44 0.67
CA TRP A 57 3.82 11.11 -0.62
C TRP A 57 3.60 9.65 -0.99
N ALA A 58 3.91 8.70 -0.10
CA ALA A 58 3.78 7.28 -0.36
C ALA A 58 2.32 6.88 -0.67
N LYS A 59 1.37 7.41 0.10
CA LYS A 59 -0.07 7.20 -0.13
C LYS A 59 -0.54 7.80 -1.46
N GLY A 60 -0.04 8.98 -1.82
CA GLY A 60 -0.33 9.58 -3.13
C GLY A 60 0.26 8.76 -4.28
N PHE A 61 1.47 8.26 -4.11
CA PHE A 61 2.18 7.49 -5.11
C PHE A 61 1.52 6.13 -5.36
N SER A 62 1.04 5.46 -4.31
CA SER A 62 0.31 4.19 -4.45
C SER A 62 -0.96 4.35 -5.28
N LYS A 63 -1.69 5.47 -5.14
CA LYS A 63 -2.86 5.78 -5.97
C LYS A 63 -2.50 5.95 -7.45
N GLU A 64 -1.40 6.64 -7.75
CA GLU A 64 -0.97 6.82 -9.14
C GLU A 64 -0.53 5.51 -9.79
N ILE A 65 0.15 4.65 -9.03
CA ILE A 65 0.52 3.30 -9.46
C ILE A 65 -0.74 2.45 -9.72
N ASP A 66 -1.69 2.44 -8.78
CA ASP A 66 -2.97 1.75 -8.90
C ASP A 66 -3.74 2.19 -10.16
N LYS A 67 -3.79 3.50 -10.45
CA LYS A 67 -4.39 4.04 -11.69
C LYS A 67 -3.72 3.54 -12.98
N VAL A 68 -2.44 3.20 -12.95
CA VAL A 68 -1.73 2.62 -14.12
C VAL A 68 -2.10 1.14 -14.26
N PHE A 69 -2.12 0.40 -13.16
CA PHE A 69 -2.51 -1.01 -13.15
C PHE A 69 -3.98 -1.24 -13.53
N GLN A 70 -4.90 -0.36 -13.11
CA GLN A 70 -6.31 -0.38 -13.53
C GLN A 70 -6.55 -0.23 -15.02
N LYS A 71 -5.55 0.28 -15.76
CA LYS A 71 -5.59 0.38 -17.23
C LYS A 71 -4.91 -0.78 -17.92
N SER A 72 -4.27 -1.65 -17.15
CA SER A 72 -3.54 -2.83 -17.62
C SER A 72 -4.46 -4.05 -17.55
N ASP A 73 -4.18 -5.07 -18.36
CA ASP A 73 -5.04 -6.28 -18.44
C ASP A 73 -4.98 -7.12 -17.15
N GLU A 74 -3.87 -7.03 -16.41
CA GLU A 74 -3.61 -7.81 -15.20
C GLU A 74 -4.34 -7.28 -13.95
N ASP A 75 -4.66 -5.98 -13.90
CA ASP A 75 -5.33 -5.29 -12.77
C ASP A 75 -4.92 -5.79 -11.37
N PRO A 76 -3.61 -5.82 -11.02
CA PRO A 76 -3.17 -6.30 -9.72
C PRO A 76 -3.68 -5.42 -8.59
N TYR A 77 -4.01 -6.04 -7.47
CA TYR A 77 -4.50 -5.32 -6.30
C TYR A 77 -3.33 -4.67 -5.54
N ILE A 78 -3.11 -3.38 -5.79
CA ILE A 78 -2.05 -2.61 -5.14
C ILE A 78 -2.52 -2.11 -3.78
N TYR A 79 -1.70 -2.37 -2.75
CA TYR A 79 -1.99 -1.97 -1.39
C TYR A 79 -0.86 -1.15 -0.79
N TYR A 80 -1.23 -0.16 0.02
CA TYR A 80 -0.33 0.69 0.78
C TYR A 80 -0.58 0.49 2.26
N GLU A 81 0.47 0.22 3.03
CA GLU A 81 0.35 0.18 4.48
C GLU A 81 1.64 0.64 5.18
N LYS A 82 1.45 1.16 6.39
CA LYS A 82 2.51 1.48 7.34
C LYS A 82 2.59 0.44 8.43
N PHE A 83 3.81 0.09 8.80
CA PHE A 83 4.08 -0.84 9.87
C PHE A 83 4.94 -0.19 10.96
N ASP A 84 4.58 -0.48 12.21
CA ASP A 84 5.36 -0.13 13.40
C ASP A 84 6.40 -1.24 13.67
N PHE A 85 7.63 -0.84 13.89
CA PHE A 85 8.75 -1.71 14.21
C PHE A 85 9.22 -1.48 15.65
N VAL A 86 9.95 -2.46 16.17
CA VAL A 86 10.60 -2.34 17.49
C VAL A 86 11.54 -1.13 17.46
N GLY A 87 11.30 -0.18 18.39
CA GLY A 87 12.02 1.09 18.45
C GLY A 87 11.15 2.33 18.20
N GLY A 88 9.90 2.14 17.76
CA GLY A 88 8.99 3.23 17.39
C GLY A 88 9.23 3.78 15.99
N ASP A 89 10.03 3.06 15.20
CA ASP A 89 10.22 3.27 13.77
C ASP A 89 8.95 2.87 13.02
N ILE A 90 8.48 3.75 12.14
CA ILE A 90 7.34 3.47 11.26
C ILE A 90 7.82 3.58 9.81
N ASP A 91 7.54 2.57 9.00
CA ASP A 91 7.86 2.59 7.58
C ASP A 91 6.69 2.07 6.75
N SER A 92 6.68 2.48 5.50
CA SER A 92 5.65 2.13 4.54
C SER A 92 6.14 1.14 3.47
N ILE A 93 5.20 0.38 2.94
CA ILE A 93 5.38 -0.49 1.79
C ILE A 93 4.18 -0.34 0.86
N ILE A 94 4.44 -0.33 -0.45
CA ILE A 94 3.41 -0.45 -1.49
C ILE A 94 3.66 -1.79 -2.17
N TRP A 95 2.65 -2.66 -2.23
CA TRP A 95 2.83 -4.00 -2.76
C TRP A 95 1.63 -4.50 -3.56
N ASN A 96 1.89 -5.47 -4.43
CA ASN A 96 0.87 -6.20 -5.14
C ASN A 96 0.39 -7.38 -4.27
N MET A 97 -0.88 -7.35 -3.86
CA MET A 97 -1.49 -8.42 -3.06
C MET A 97 -1.68 -9.73 -3.83
N ASP A 98 -1.59 -9.74 -5.15
CA ASP A 98 -1.59 -10.99 -5.91
C ASP A 98 -0.29 -11.79 -5.67
N VAL A 99 0.83 -11.07 -5.49
CA VAL A 99 2.16 -11.63 -5.17
C VAL A 99 2.33 -11.81 -3.66
N ILE A 100 2.12 -10.76 -2.86
CA ILE A 100 2.22 -10.79 -1.39
C ILE A 100 0.80 -10.75 -0.81
N LYS A 101 0.23 -11.94 -0.66
CA LYS A 101 -1.20 -12.14 -0.35
C LYS A 101 -1.64 -11.69 1.04
N THR A 102 -0.70 -11.48 1.95
CA THR A 102 -1.01 -11.18 3.35
C THR A 102 -0.29 -9.94 3.82
N ARG A 103 -0.98 -9.18 4.68
CA ARG A 103 -0.43 -8.08 5.45
C ARG A 103 0.84 -8.49 6.21
N GLU A 104 0.80 -9.65 6.85
CA GLU A 104 1.95 -10.20 7.57
C GLU A 104 3.13 -10.48 6.63
N GLY A 105 2.88 -11.00 5.44
CA GLY A 105 3.92 -11.20 4.43
C GLY A 105 4.55 -9.88 3.97
N ALA A 106 3.76 -8.82 3.83
CA ALA A 106 4.27 -7.49 3.49
C ALA A 106 5.13 -6.90 4.62
N LEU A 107 4.68 -7.08 5.88
CA LEU A 107 5.46 -6.71 7.07
C LEU A 107 6.79 -7.46 7.15
N GLU A 108 6.78 -8.78 6.94
CA GLU A 108 7.99 -9.62 6.92
C GLU A 108 8.97 -9.17 5.82
N LYS A 109 8.46 -8.88 4.62
CA LYS A 109 9.29 -8.35 3.51
C LYS A 109 9.86 -6.98 3.84
N LEU A 110 9.04 -6.07 4.38
CA LEU A 110 9.51 -4.74 4.76
C LEU A 110 10.57 -4.82 5.87
N ALA A 111 10.36 -5.68 6.87
CA ALA A 111 11.32 -5.93 7.94
C ALA A 111 12.66 -6.46 7.42
N ASP A 112 12.63 -7.44 6.52
CA ASP A 112 13.83 -8.04 5.91
C ASP A 112 14.64 -6.99 5.12
N VAL A 113 13.96 -6.23 4.26
CA VAL A 113 14.57 -5.19 3.41
C VAL A 113 15.19 -4.07 4.25
N LEU A 114 14.48 -3.62 5.29
CA LEU A 114 14.94 -2.55 6.17
C LEU A 114 15.83 -3.04 7.31
N LYS A 115 16.04 -4.37 7.43
CA LYS A 115 16.73 -5.02 8.55
C LYS A 115 16.15 -4.61 9.92
N LYS A 116 14.83 -4.44 9.98
CA LYS A 116 14.09 -4.05 11.18
C LYS A 116 13.52 -5.27 11.89
N ARG A 117 13.26 -5.12 13.19
CA ARG A 117 12.64 -6.16 14.01
C ARG A 117 11.15 -5.90 14.11
N ILE A 118 10.37 -6.90 13.73
CA ILE A 118 8.92 -6.93 13.94
C ILE A 118 8.65 -7.05 15.44
N LYS A 119 7.58 -6.41 15.90
CA LYS A 119 7.16 -6.36 17.29
C LYS A 119 6.54 -7.68 17.77
#